data_AF-A0A009TIW8-F1
#
_entry.id   AF-A0A009TIW8-F1
#
_cell.length_a   1.000
_cell.length_b   1.000
_cell.length_c   1.000
_cell.angle_alpha   90.00
_cell.angle_beta   90.00
_cell.angle_gamma   90.00
#
_symmetry.space_group_name_H-M   'P 1'
#
loop_
_entity.id
_entity.type
_entity.pdbx_description
1 polymer ?
#
loop_
_entity_poly.entity_id
_entity_poly.type
_entity_poly.pdbx_seq_one_letter_code
_entity_poly.pdbx_strand_id
1 'polypeptide(L)'
;MTDLNKEREVNLRFEQDDGVVWVFDGDSQFGTEISHLMMMHADEYNEDELRVICNHAACEIDRLRAELEKAKAQAVPEGYVVVPRVPTEKMFQAYERYSVAPMSTLSKTGYKAMVEVASESGAEG
;
A
#
# COMPACT_ATOMS: atom_id res chain seq x y z
N MET A 1 -15.52 -34.42 -0.60
CA MET A 1 -16.24 -33.23 -0.16
C MET A 1 -15.40 -32.05 -0.62
N THR A 2 -15.78 -31.43 -1.72
CA THR A 2 -14.98 -30.39 -2.39
C THR A 2 -15.30 -29.07 -1.71
N ASP A 3 -14.30 -28.42 -1.12
CA ASP A 3 -14.45 -27.10 -0.50
C ASP A 3 -14.96 -26.08 -1.52
N LEU A 4 -16.17 -25.56 -1.25
CA LEU A 4 -16.83 -24.51 -2.03
C LEU A 4 -16.32 -23.10 -1.67
N ASN A 5 -15.33 -22.98 -0.77
CA ASN A 5 -14.74 -21.74 -0.26
C ASN A 5 -13.32 -21.47 -0.79
N LYS A 6 -12.94 -22.01 -1.95
CA LYS A 6 -11.87 -21.36 -2.70
C LYS A 6 -12.45 -20.08 -3.26
N GLU A 7 -12.26 -18.98 -2.52
CA GLU A 7 -12.28 -17.64 -3.10
C GLU A 7 -11.48 -17.74 -4.40
N ARG A 8 -12.20 -17.69 -5.52
CA ARG A 8 -11.59 -17.80 -6.84
C ARG A 8 -10.81 -16.51 -6.98
N GLU A 9 -9.51 -16.56 -6.72
CA GLU A 9 -8.60 -15.42 -6.76
C GLU A 9 -8.85 -14.66 -8.06
N VAL A 10 -9.54 -13.53 -7.94
CA VAL A 10 -9.99 -12.73 -9.08
C VAL A 10 -8.74 -11.99 -9.56
N ASN A 11 -8.04 -12.56 -10.53
CA ASN A 11 -6.80 -12.02 -11.06
C ASN A 11 -7.12 -10.91 -12.06
N LEU A 12 -7.57 -9.75 -11.58
CA LEU A 12 -7.82 -8.57 -12.41
C LEU A 12 -6.70 -7.56 -12.25
N ARG A 13 -6.20 -7.05 -13.37
CA ARG A 13 -5.26 -5.92 -13.41
C ARG A 13 -5.99 -4.69 -13.94
N PHE A 14 -5.72 -3.52 -13.36
CA PHE A 14 -6.30 -2.26 -13.77
C PHE A 14 -5.19 -1.32 -14.24
N GLU A 15 -5.36 -0.69 -15.40
CA GLU A 15 -4.44 0.33 -15.92
C GLU A 15 -5.22 1.59 -16.28
N GLN A 16 -4.63 2.76 -16.04
CA GLN A 16 -5.22 4.03 -16.42
C GLN A 16 -4.38 4.67 -17.53
N ASP A 17 -5.02 4.95 -18.67
CA ASP A 17 -4.39 5.61 -19.82
C ASP A 17 -5.36 6.66 -20.40
N ASP A 18 -4.86 7.88 -20.64
CA ASP A 18 -5.62 9.05 -21.15
C ASP A 18 -6.98 9.30 -20.45
N GLY A 19 -7.05 9.09 -19.13
CA GLY A 19 -8.28 9.28 -18.35
C GLY A 19 -9.28 8.11 -18.40
N VAL A 20 -8.96 7.05 -19.14
CA VAL A 20 -9.75 5.82 -19.28
C VAL A 20 -9.19 4.74 -18.36
N VAL A 21 -10.06 3.94 -17.73
CA VAL A 21 -9.67 2.80 -16.89
C VAL A 21 -9.90 1.49 -17.66
N TRP A 22 -8.83 0.72 -17.82
CA TRP A 22 -8.80 -0.56 -18.50
C TRP A 22 -8.74 -1.71 -17.49
N VAL A 23 -9.52 -2.75 -17.74
CA VAL A 23 -9.57 -3.98 -16.92
C VAL A 23 -9.02 -5.14 -17.74
N PHE A 24 -8.03 -5.84 -17.20
CA PHE A 24 -7.40 -7.01 -17.81
C PHE A 24 -7.70 -8.25 -16.98
N ASP A 25 -8.16 -9.32 -17.63
CA ASP A 25 -8.36 -10.63 -17.01
C ASP A 25 -7.06 -11.45 -17.06
N GLY A 26 -6.50 -11.73 -15.89
CA GLY A 26 -5.23 -12.42 -15.70
C GLY A 26 -4.08 -11.77 -16.47
N ASP A 27 -3.40 -12.60 -17.26
CA ASP A 27 -2.27 -12.19 -18.10
C ASP A 27 -2.69 -11.69 -19.49
N SER A 28 -3.97 -11.33 -19.68
CA SER A 28 -4.46 -10.84 -20.96
C SER A 28 -3.65 -9.62 -21.43
N GLN A 29 -3.30 -9.63 -22.72
CA GLN A 29 -2.66 -8.48 -23.40
C GLN A 29 -3.70 -7.45 -23.83
N PHE A 30 -4.98 -7.83 -23.85
CA PHE A 30 -6.08 -6.97 -24.25
C PHE A 30 -6.92 -6.66 -23.02
N GLY A 31 -6.94 -5.38 -22.66
CA GLY A 31 -7.82 -4.85 -21.63
C GLY A 31 -9.16 -4.46 -22.23
N THR A 32 -10.21 -4.47 -21.42
CA THR A 32 -11.50 -3.88 -21.76
C THR A 32 -11.69 -2.61 -20.95
N GLU A 33 -12.09 -1.53 -21.60
CA GLU A 33 -12.44 -0.30 -20.90
C GLU A 33 -13.61 -0.55 -19.94
N ILE A 34 -13.50 -0.06 -18.69
CA ILE A 34 -14.48 -0.28 -17.64
C ILE A 34 -15.85 0.30 -18.01
N SER A 35 -15.88 1.44 -18.70
CA SER A 35 -17.12 2.07 -19.18
C SER A 35 -17.79 1.18 -20.24
N HIS A 36 -17.01 0.56 -21.13
CA HIS A 36 -17.50 -0.37 -22.14
C HIS A 36 -18.06 -1.64 -21.52
N LEU A 37 -17.40 -2.19 -20.49
CA LEU A 37 -17.92 -3.32 -19.70
C LEU A 37 -19.26 -3.00 -19.03
N MET A 38 -19.38 -1.81 -18.44
CA MET A 38 -20.64 -1.34 -17.84
C MET A 38 -21.73 -1.10 -18.89
N MET A 39 -21.36 -0.61 -20.08
CA MET A 39 -22.31 -0.32 -21.16
C MET A 39 -22.73 -1.55 -21.97
N MET A 40 -21.88 -2.59 -22.08
CA MET A 40 -22.19 -3.83 -22.80
C MET A 40 -23.37 -4.62 -22.22
N HIS A 41 -23.69 -4.40 -20.95
CA HIS A 41 -24.83 -5.02 -20.27
C HIS A 41 -25.86 -3.99 -19.81
N ALA A 42 -25.81 -2.75 -20.33
CA ALA A 42 -26.71 -1.69 -19.88
C ALA A 42 -28.20 -1.96 -20.21
N ASP A 43 -28.47 -2.83 -21.18
CA ASP A 43 -29.81 -3.33 -21.52
C ASP A 43 -30.29 -4.45 -20.58
N GLU A 44 -29.39 -5.09 -19.83
CA GLU A 44 -29.71 -6.09 -18.81
C GLU A 44 -30.07 -5.48 -17.45
N TYR A 45 -29.80 -4.19 -17.25
CA TYR A 45 -30.06 -3.46 -16.01
C TYR A 45 -31.01 -2.30 -16.24
N ASN A 46 -31.98 -2.11 -15.34
CA ASN A 46 -32.78 -0.89 -15.36
C ASN A 46 -32.00 0.31 -14.77
N GLU A 47 -32.50 1.52 -14.99
CA GLU A 47 -31.83 2.76 -14.56
C GLU A 47 -31.56 2.81 -13.04
N ASP A 48 -32.47 2.27 -12.22
CA ASP A 48 -32.27 2.22 -10.76
C ASP A 48 -31.17 1.23 -10.36
N GLU A 49 -31.08 0.08 -11.03
CA GLU A 49 -30.00 -0.91 -10.83
C GLU A 49 -28.64 -0.34 -11.21
N LEU A 50 -28.54 0.31 -12.37
CA LEU A 50 -27.32 1.01 -12.79
C LEU A 50 -26.94 2.11 -11.80
N ARG A 51 -27.91 2.88 -11.29
CA ARG A 51 -27.64 3.92 -10.28
C ARG A 51 -27.07 3.34 -8.99
N VAL A 52 -27.58 2.21 -8.52
CA VAL A 52 -27.07 1.52 -7.34
C VAL A 52 -25.65 1.01 -7.56
N ILE A 53 -25.38 0.40 -8.72
CA ILE A 53 -24.05 -0.11 -9.09
C ILE A 53 -23.03 1.05 -9.15
N CYS A 54 -23.36 2.13 -9.84
CA CYS A 54 -22.50 3.31 -9.95
C CYS A 54 -22.23 3.96 -8.59
N ASN A 55 -23.25 4.08 -7.74
CA ASN A 55 -23.09 4.63 -6.39
C ASN A 55 -22.19 3.74 -5.53
N HIS A 56 -22.34 2.41 -5.62
CA HIS A 56 -21.49 1.49 -4.89
C HIS A 56 -20.04 1.56 -5.37
N ALA A 57 -19.80 1.60 -6.68
CA ALA A 57 -18.47 1.73 -7.27
C ALA A 57 -17.80 3.06 -6.85
N ALA A 58 -18.54 4.17 -6.85
CA ALA A 58 -18.02 5.46 -6.40
C ALA A 58 -17.56 5.43 -4.93
N CYS A 59 -18.37 4.83 -4.04
CA CYS A 59 -18.02 4.66 -2.63
C CYS A 59 -16.76 3.80 -2.43
N GLU A 60 -16.63 2.69 -3.16
CA GLU A 60 -15.45 1.83 -3.09
C GLU A 60 -14.19 2.54 -3.62
N ILE A 61 -14.30 3.32 -4.70
CA ILE A 61 -13.19 4.14 -5.21
C ILE A 61 -12.72 5.16 -4.16
N ASP A 62 -13.65 5.85 -3.50
CA ASP A 62 -13.31 6.84 -2.47
C ASP A 62 -12.68 6.18 -1.24
N ARG A 63 -13.16 4.99 -0.85
CA ARG A 63 -12.53 4.19 0.20
C ARG A 63 -11.10 3.80 -0.17
N LEU A 64 -10.88 3.28 -1.38
CA LEU A 64 -9.55 2.88 -1.85
C LEU A 64 -8.58 4.07 -1.93
N ARG A 65 -9.06 5.25 -2.34
CA ARG A 65 -8.27 6.49 -2.31
C ARG A 65 -7.87 6.87 -0.89
N ALA A 66 -8.79 6.78 0.07
CA ALA A 66 -8.48 7.06 1.47
C ALA A 66 -7.48 6.05 2.06
N GLU A 67 -7.58 4.77 1.70
CA GLU A 67 -6.62 3.74 2.10
C GLU A 67 -5.23 3.98 1.47
N LEU A 68 -5.18 4.40 0.19
CA LEU A 68 -3.94 4.75 -0.49
C LEU A 68 -3.26 5.97 0.14
N GLU A 69 -4.00 7.02 0.47
CA GLU A 69 -3.44 8.20 1.12
C GLU A 69 -2.94 7.89 2.54
N LYS A 70 -3.62 7.02 3.29
CA LYS A 70 -3.11 6.49 4.56
C LYS A 70 -1.82 5.70 4.37
N ALA A 71 -1.75 4.84 3.36
CA ALA A 71 -0.54 4.07 3.07
C ALA A 71 0.63 4.97 2.66
N LYS A 72 0.39 6.03 1.88
CA LYS A 72 1.41 7.05 1.55
C LYS A 72 1.87 7.84 2.76
N ALA A 73 0.96 8.22 3.66
CA ALA A 73 1.31 8.89 4.90
C ALA A 73 2.16 8.00 5.83
N GLN A 74 1.98 6.68 5.74
CA GLN A 74 2.78 5.69 6.46
C GLN A 74 4.05 5.26 5.68
N ALA A 75 4.22 5.72 4.43
CA ALA A 75 5.38 5.39 3.64
C ALA A 75 6.62 6.12 4.16
N VAL A 76 7.73 5.39 4.24
CA VAL A 76 9.02 5.94 4.63
C VAL A 76 9.53 6.83 3.50
N PRO A 77 9.82 8.13 3.73
CA PRO A 77 10.30 9.01 2.67
C PRO A 77 11.60 8.49 2.03
N GLU A 78 11.83 8.85 0.77
CA GLU A 78 13.05 8.47 0.07
C GLU A 78 14.30 9.00 0.82
N GLY A 79 15.30 8.14 1.00
CA GLY A 79 16.50 8.43 1.79
C GLY A 79 16.37 8.17 3.29
N TYR A 80 15.20 7.77 3.79
CA TYR A 80 14.98 7.38 5.18
C TYR A 80 14.92 5.84 5.32
N VAL A 81 15.30 5.35 6.51
CA VAL A 81 15.19 3.93 6.87
C VAL A 81 14.50 3.82 8.22
N VAL A 82 13.52 2.92 8.32
CA VAL A 82 12.89 2.60 9.61
C VAL A 82 13.80 1.69 10.39
N VAL A 83 14.16 2.13 11.59
CA VAL A 83 14.96 1.34 12.53
C VAL A 83 14.15 1.09 13.81
N PRO A 84 14.33 -0.07 14.47
CA PRO A 84 13.74 -0.31 15.77
C PRO A 84 14.22 0.72 16.81
N ARG A 85 13.32 1.15 17.71
CA ARG A 85 13.66 2.08 18.81
C ARG A 85 14.79 1.54 19.69
N VAL A 86 14.81 0.22 19.92
CA VAL A 86 15.87 -0.48 20.64
C VAL A 86 16.72 -1.24 19.62
N PRO A 87 18.04 -0.98 19.52
CA PRO A 87 18.91 -1.68 18.59
C PRO A 87 18.86 -3.20 18.77
N THR A 88 18.86 -3.93 17.65
CA THR A 88 18.93 -5.39 17.67
C THR A 88 20.37 -5.88 17.78
N GLU A 89 20.56 -7.13 18.17
CA GLU A 89 21.88 -7.76 18.23
C GLU A 89 22.63 -7.69 16.89
N LYS A 90 21.93 -7.88 15.78
CA LYS A 90 22.52 -7.74 14.44
C LYS A 90 23.02 -6.32 14.16
N MET A 91 22.36 -5.30 14.69
CA MET A 91 22.82 -3.91 14.57
C MET A 91 24.08 -3.68 15.38
N PHE A 92 24.20 -4.27 16.58
CA PHE A 92 25.43 -4.20 17.37
C PHE A 92 26.61 -4.90 16.68
N GLN A 93 26.38 -6.10 16.13
CA GLN A 93 27.40 -6.83 15.37
C GLN A 93 27.86 -6.06 14.12
N ALA A 94 26.92 -5.44 13.39
CA ALA A 94 27.27 -4.58 12.26
C ALA A 94 28.06 -3.36 12.70
N TYR A 95 27.64 -2.70 13.77
CA TYR A 95 28.36 -1.56 14.34
C TYR A 95 29.80 -1.95 14.68
N GLU A 96 30.01 -3.04 15.41
CA GLU A 96 31.34 -3.52 15.80
C GLU A 96 32.23 -3.83 14.60
N ARG A 97 31.67 -4.45 13.55
CA ARG A 97 32.38 -4.77 12.30
C ARG A 97 32.86 -3.51 11.55
N TYR A 98 32.06 -2.45 11.54
CA TYR A 98 32.37 -1.22 10.79
C TYR A 98 33.04 -0.13 11.64
N SER A 99 33.18 -0.33 12.95
CA SER A 99 33.75 0.67 13.83
C SER A 99 35.27 0.69 13.77
N VAL A 100 35.83 1.89 13.67
CA VAL A 100 37.28 2.12 13.78
C VAL A 100 37.74 2.11 15.26
N ALA A 101 36.80 2.31 16.19
CA ALA A 101 37.06 2.34 17.62
C ALA A 101 36.07 1.43 18.38
N PRO A 102 36.45 0.86 19.53
CA PRO A 102 35.54 0.05 20.34
C PRO A 102 34.27 0.83 20.70
N MET A 103 33.14 0.12 20.76
CA MET A 103 31.87 0.78 21.06
C MET A 103 31.88 1.37 22.47
N SER A 104 31.82 2.69 22.53
CA SER A 104 31.90 3.45 23.78
C SER A 104 30.52 3.76 24.35
N THR A 105 30.49 4.14 25.62
CA THR A 105 29.29 4.71 26.25
C THR A 105 28.78 5.93 25.47
N LEU A 106 29.70 6.77 24.97
CA LEU A 106 29.38 7.98 24.18
C LEU A 106 28.61 7.65 22.90
N SER A 107 29.01 6.58 22.19
CA SER A 107 28.34 6.12 20.96
C SER A 107 26.90 5.68 21.24
N LYS A 108 26.67 4.97 22.34
CA LYS A 108 25.34 4.49 22.74
C LYS A 108 24.43 5.64 23.17
N THR A 109 24.96 6.57 23.96
CA THR A 109 24.18 7.73 24.42
C THR A 109 23.85 8.68 23.26
N GLY A 110 24.77 8.85 22.30
CA GLY A 110 24.52 9.67 21.11
C GLY A 110 23.39 9.11 20.25
N TYR A 111 23.41 7.80 19.96
CA TYR A 111 22.31 7.16 19.21
C TYR A 111 20.97 7.27 19.96
N LYS A 112 20.97 7.05 21.28
CA LYS A 112 19.75 7.16 22.08
C LYS A 112 19.15 8.57 22.01
N ALA A 113 19.96 9.61 22.12
CA ALA A 113 19.49 11.00 22.03
C ALA A 113 18.87 11.30 20.66
N MET A 114 19.47 10.79 19.57
CA MET A 114 18.92 10.94 18.21
C MET A 114 17.56 10.25 18.06
N VAL A 115 17.41 9.05 18.62
CA VAL A 115 16.14 8.29 18.59
C VAL A 115 15.07 8.94 19.47
N GLU A 116 15.44 9.46 20.63
CA GLU A 116 14.53 10.18 21.52
C GLU A 116 13.95 11.42 20.82
N VAL A 117 14.81 12.28 20.25
CA VAL A 117 14.37 13.48 19.50
C VAL A 117 13.51 13.10 18.29
N ALA A 118 13.89 12.07 17.54
CA ALA A 118 13.10 11.60 16.39
C ALA A 118 11.76 10.95 16.79
N SER A 119 11.62 10.48 18.03
CA SER A 119 10.37 9.90 18.55
C SER A 119 9.40 10.97 19.05
N GLU A 120 9.91 12.14 19.45
CA GLU A 120 9.10 13.27 19.92
C GLU A 120 8.52 14.11 18.76
N SER A 121 9.07 13.98 17.55
CA SER A 121 8.68 14.80 16.38
C SER A 121 7.34 14.42 15.72
N GLY A 122 6.41 13.79 16.45
CA GLY A 122 4.98 13.81 16.10
C GLY A 122 4.54 13.06 14.85
N ALA A 123 5.28 12.05 14.38
CA ALA A 123 4.72 11.04 13.48
C ALA A 123 3.92 10.02 14.32
N GLU A 124 2.83 10.47 14.93
CA GLU A 124 1.82 9.58 15.51
C GLU A 124 1.07 8.94 14.33
N GLY A 125 1.39 7.68 14.06
CA GLY A 125 0.58 6.81 13.20
C GLY A 125 -0.61 6.24 13.94
#